data_AF-A0A1M7YXG4-F1
#
_entry.id   AF-A0A1M7YXG4-F1
#
_cell.length_a   1.000
_cell.length_b   1.000
_cell.length_c   1.000
_cell.angle_alpha   90.00
_cell.angle_beta   90.00
_cell.angle_gamma   90.00
#
_symmetry.space_group_name_H-M   'P 1'
#
loop_
_entity.id
_entity.type
_entity.pdbx_description
1 polymer ?
#
loop_
_entity_poly.entity_id
_entity_poly.type
_entity_poly.pdbx_seq_one_letter_code
_entity_poly.pdbx_strand_id
1 'polypeptide(L)' 'MMRCPICNKPAHIRTSRYLTKTTKESYYQCQNIICSCTFKTIESLDKIICSPLNEAENKEVCHV' A
#
# COMPACT_ATOMS: atom_id res chain seq x y z
N MET A 1 0.86 -7.25 2.62
CA MET A 1 2.26 -7.44 3.09
C MET A 1 3.13 -7.66 1.87
N MET A 2 4.09 -6.76 1.62
CA MET A 2 4.98 -6.85 0.46
C MET A 2 5.94 -8.03 0.62
N ARG A 3 6.30 -8.73 -0.46
CA ARG A 3 7.34 -9.76 -0.42
C ARG A 3 8.71 -9.12 -0.57
N CYS A 4 9.71 -9.71 0.08
CA CYS A 4 11.08 -9.25 -0.04
C CYS A 4 11.57 -9.39 -1.49
N PRO A 5 12.12 -8.33 -2.11
CA PRO A 5 12.57 -8.39 -3.51
C PRO A 5 13.79 -9.30 -3.72
N ILE A 6 14.52 -9.65 -2.64
CA ILE A 6 15.74 -10.46 -2.71
C ILE A 6 15.43 -11.96 -2.59
N CYS A 7 14.65 -12.35 -1.58
CA CYS A 7 14.41 -13.77 -1.27
C CYS A 7 12.96 -14.20 -1.38
N ASN A 8 12.05 -13.31 -1.81
CA ASN A 8 10.63 -13.55 -2.01
C ASN A 8 9.86 -14.01 -0.75
N LYS A 9 10.49 -13.95 0.44
CA LYS A 9 9.85 -14.25 1.72
C LYS A 9 9.04 -13.06 2.23
N PRO A 10 8.08 -13.27 3.14
CA PRO A 10 7.25 -12.20 3.70
C PRO A 10 8.10 -11.09 4.34
N ALA A 11 7.71 -9.84 4.11
CA ALA A 11 8.27 -8.68 4.79
C ALA A 11 7.19 -7.97 5.62
N HIS A 12 7.58 -7.52 6.81
CA HIS A 12 6.69 -6.84 7.74
C HIS A 12 6.92 -5.33 7.72
N ILE A 13 5.85 -4.55 7.80
CA ILE A 13 5.92 -3.08 7.87
C ILE A 13 6.43 -2.69 9.26
N ARG A 14 7.48 -1.87 9.31
CA ARG A 14 8.01 -1.32 10.56
C ARG A 14 7.43 0.04 10.88
N THR A 15 7.33 0.89 9.86
CA THR A 15 6.74 2.21 9.97
C THR A 15 6.18 2.62 8.61
N SER A 16 5.20 3.51 8.62
CA SER A 16 4.67 4.11 7.42
C SER A 16 4.30 5.55 7.64
N ARG A 17 4.47 6.38 6.61
CA ARG A 17 4.06 7.78 6.61
C ARG A 17 3.30 8.10 5.32
N TYR A 18 2.32 8.98 5.42
CA TYR A 18 1.68 9.55 4.24
C TYR A 18 2.55 10.68 3.71
N LEU A 19 2.89 10.61 2.42
CA LEU A 19 3.55 11.70 1.70
C LEU A 19 2.50 12.68 1.16
N THR A 20 1.35 12.16 0.72
CA THR A 20 0.19 12.94 0.28
C THR A 20 -1.09 12.26 0.77
N LYS A 21 -2.26 12.85 0.50
CA LYS A 21 -3.56 12.23 0.83
C LYS A 21 -3.77 10.86 0.15
N THR A 22 -3.10 10.61 -0.97
CA THR A 22 -3.25 9.40 -1.78
C THR A 22 -2.00 8.54 -1.81
N THR A 23 -0.85 9.02 -1.33
CA THR A 23 0.44 8.31 -1.44
C THR A 23 1.03 8.04 -0.06
N LYS A 24 1.37 6.78 0.20
CA LYS A 24 1.91 6.25 1.44
C LYS A 24 3.30 5.67 1.20
N GLU A 25 4.27 6.10 2.00
CA GLU A 25 5.58 5.46 2.09
C GLU A 25 5.57 4.45 3.26
N SER A 26 6.02 3.23 3.01
CA SER A 26 6.07 2.16 4.01
C SER A 26 7.46 1.51 4.02
N TYR A 27 8.02 1.32 5.22
CA TYR A 27 9.31 0.64 5.43
C TYR A 27 9.06 -0.81 5.82
N TYR A 28 9.70 -1.73 5.11
CA TYR A 28 9.55 -3.17 5.28
C TYR A 28 10.87 -3.80 5.72
N GLN A 29 10.77 -4.80 6.60
CA GLN A 29 11.88 -5.68 6.95
C GLN A 29 11.50 -7.11 6.63
N CYS A 30 12.37 -7.83 5.90
CA CYS A 30 12.18 -9.25 5.65
C CYS A 30 12.17 -10.04 6.97
N GLN A 31 11.22 -10.96 7.12
CA GLN A 31 11.15 -11.83 8.30
C GLN A 31 12.23 -12.90 8.33
N ASN A 32 12.83 -13.22 7.18
CA ASN A 32 13.96 -14.13 7.13
C ASN A 32 15.21 -13.45 7.69
N ILE A 33 15.63 -13.85 8.88
CA ILE A 33 16.80 -13.30 9.58
C ILE A 33 18.08 -13.43 8.74
N ILE A 34 18.19 -14.48 7.92
CA ILE A 34 19.33 -14.65 7.00
C ILE A 34 19.36 -13.56 5.93
N CYS A 35 18.18 -13.14 5.44
CA CYS A 35 18.10 -12.08 4.44
C CYS A 35 18.17 -10.71 5.09
N SER A 36 17.41 -10.47 6.16
CA SER A 36 17.30 -9.22 6.92
C SER A 36 17.15 -7.94 6.09
N CYS A 37 16.81 -8.08 4.80
CA CYS A 37 16.72 -6.98 3.88
C CYS A 37 15.65 -6.00 4.37
N THR A 38 16.04 -4.73 4.43
CA THR A 38 15.17 -3.62 4.79
C THR A 38 15.02 -2.74 3.56
N PHE A 39 13.78 -2.46 3.17
CA PHE A 39 13.48 -1.71 1.95
C PHE A 39 12.25 -0.83 2.16
N LYS A 40 12.13 0.22 1.35
CA LYS A 40 10.99 1.14 1.36
C LYS A 40 10.16 0.95 0.10
N THR A 41 8.85 1.13 0.22
CA THR A 41 7.95 1.20 -0.93
C THR A 41 7.11 2.46 -0.85
N ILE A 42 6.69 2.93 -2.02
CA ILE A 42 5.73 4.03 -2.16
C ILE A 42 4.51 3.42 -2.82
N GLU A 43 3.38 3.47 -2.13
CA GLU A 43 2.09 2.96 -2.59
C GLU A 43 1.16 4.16 -2.81
N SER A 44 0.58 4.29 -3.99
CA SER A 44 -0.32 5.38 -4.36
C SER A 44 -1.71 4.83 -4.69
N LEU A 45 -2.75 5.52 -4.21
CA LEU A 45 -4.13 5.26 -4.59
C LEU A 45 -4.32 5.68 -6.05
N ASP A 46 -4.64 4.70 -6.90
CA ASP A 46 -4.93 4.89 -8.32
C ASP A 46 -6.34 5.45 -8.52
N LYS A 47 -7.36 4.70 -8.11
CA LYS A 47 -8.76 5.12 -8.19
C LYS A 47 -9.63 4.45 -7.12
N ILE A 48 -10.72 5.13 -6.76
CA ILE A 48 -11.78 4.57 -5.91
C ILE A 48 -12.78 3.89 -6.85
N ILE A 49 -12.96 2.57 -6.69
CA ILE A 49 -13.83 1.78 -7.59
C ILE A 49 -15.31 1.96 -7.23
N CYS A 50 -15.65 1.90 -5.95
CA CYS A 50 -16.95 2.32 -5.43
C CYS A 50 -16.69 2.99 -4.06
N SER A 51 -17.36 4.10 -3.78
CA SER A 51 -17.40 4.74 -2.46
C SER A 51 -18.78 4.52 -1.83
N PRO A 52 -18.90 4.48 -0.49
CA PRO A 52 -20.20 4.63 0.14
C PRO A 52 -20.82 5.95 -0.36
N LEU A 53 -22.14 5.97 -0.60
CA LEU A 53 -22.88 7.17 -1.00
C LEU A 53 -22.65 8.27 0.05
N ASN A 54 -21.73 9.19 -0.23
CA ASN A 54 -21.76 10.49 0.39
C ASN A 54 -22.67 11.33 -0.51
N GLU A 55 -23.73 11.91 0.06
CA GLU A 55 -24.76 12.74 -0.60
C GLU A 55 -24.22 14.07 -1.18
N ALA A 56 -22.98 14.10 -1.64
CA ALA A 56 -22.41 15.20 -2.39
C ALA A 56 -21.63 14.63 -3.59
N GLU A 57 -22.20 14.87 -4.77
CA GLU A 57 -21.57 14.75 -6.09
C GLU A 57 -21.59 13.36 -6.75
N ASN A 58 -22.79 13.04 -7.23
CA ASN A 58 -23.08 12.39 -8.50
C ASN A 58 -21.91 12.45 -9.52
N LYS A 59 -21.37 11.28 -9.90
CA LYS A 59 -21.13 10.89 -11.30
C LYS A 59 -20.72 9.41 -11.40
N GLU A 60 -21.55 8.67 -12.12
CA GLU A 60 -21.22 7.45 -12.89
C GLU A 60 -20.98 6.16 -12.11
N VAL A 61 -22.10 5.62 -11.60
CA VAL A 61 -22.61 4.27 -11.88
C VAL A 61 -21.58 3.14 -11.78
N CYS A 62 -21.56 2.45 -10.63
CA CYS A 62 -21.09 1.05 -10.56
C CYS A 62 -22.11 0.20 -11.35
N HIS A 63 -21.87 -0.01 -12.66
CA HIS A 63 -22.51 -1.06 -13.45
C HIS A 63 -21.51 -2.21 -13.57
N VAL A 64 -21.80 -3.30 -12.85
CA VAL A 64 -21.46 -4.65 -13.31
C VAL A 64 -22.60 -5.12 -14.19
#